data_AF-A0A419KLP1-F1
#
_entry.id   AF-A0A419KLP1-F1
#
_cell.length_a   1.000
_cell.length_b   1.000
_cell.length_c   1.000
_cell.angle_alpha   90.00
_cell.angle_beta   90.00
_cell.angle_gamma   90.00
#
_symmetry.space_group_name_H-M   'P 1'
#
loop_
_entity.id
_entity.type
_entity.pdbx_description
1 polymer ?
#
loop_
_entity_poly.entity_id
_entity_poly.type
_entity_poly.pdbx_seq_one_letter_code
_entity_poly.pdbx_strand_id
1 'polypeptide(L)'
;MIKIGCTAYSYRGYLNDGGMRCEDFNEEAYEIGLDDVKFPLYWLPTKDPSYLGKIKRLSLYRGFSISEDGLSTNFCSSEVSERKKAIEAVKEGLEMTCELRDPCLRVFGGYVPEEYSSEDAINWIVESIK
;
A
#
# COMPACT_ATOMS: atom_id res chain seq x y z
N MET A 1 14.32 14.53 -13.74
CA MET A 1 15.14 13.31 -13.55
C MET A 1 14.18 12.19 -13.23
N ILE A 2 14.33 11.01 -13.85
CA ILE A 2 13.50 9.83 -13.55
C ILE A 2 14.11 9.15 -12.31
N LYS A 3 13.26 8.72 -11.37
CA LYS A 3 13.66 7.93 -10.19
C LYS A 3 13.33 6.45 -10.38
N ILE A 4 14.15 5.56 -9.83
CA ILE A 4 13.94 4.11 -9.88
C ILE A 4 13.52 3.64 -8.49
N GLY A 5 12.35 3.00 -8.40
CA GLY A 5 11.84 2.44 -7.16
C GLY A 5 11.40 0.99 -7.29
N CYS A 6 11.22 0.32 -6.14
CA CYS A 6 10.76 -1.06 -6.10
C CYS A 6 9.67 -1.24 -5.03
N THR A 7 8.70 -2.08 -5.34
CA THR A 7 7.70 -2.52 -4.36
C THR A 7 8.18 -3.73 -3.59
N ALA A 8 7.96 -3.74 -2.27
CA ALA A 8 8.22 -4.90 -1.42
C ALA A 8 7.51 -6.17 -1.92
N TYR A 9 6.40 -6.03 -2.65
CA TYR A 9 5.70 -7.14 -3.28
C TYR A 9 6.57 -7.94 -4.29
N SER A 10 7.60 -7.32 -4.86
CA SER A 10 8.60 -8.02 -5.70
C SER A 10 9.39 -9.06 -4.91
N TYR A 11 9.54 -8.87 -3.60
CA TYR A 11 10.22 -9.78 -2.66
C TYR A 11 9.24 -10.64 -1.85
N ARG A 12 7.98 -10.76 -2.30
CA ARG A 12 6.89 -11.43 -1.57
C ARG A 12 7.21 -12.85 -1.07
N GLY A 13 8.06 -13.60 -1.78
CA GLY A 13 8.48 -14.93 -1.35
C GLY A 13 9.19 -14.89 0.01
N TYR A 14 10.26 -14.11 0.09
CA TYR A 14 11.08 -13.92 1.29
C TYR A 14 10.32 -13.25 2.43
N LEU A 15 9.43 -12.31 2.11
CA LEU A 15 8.64 -11.63 3.12
C LEU A 15 7.54 -12.56 3.69
N ASN A 16 6.97 -13.47 2.89
CA ASN A 16 5.94 -14.41 3.35
C ASN A 16 6.50 -15.56 4.18
N ASP A 17 7.68 -16.08 3.83
CA ASP A 17 8.32 -17.18 4.55
C ASP A 17 9.17 -16.72 5.75
N GLY A 18 9.29 -15.40 5.94
CA GLY A 18 10.05 -14.79 7.03
C GLY A 18 11.56 -14.72 6.78
N GLY A 19 12.03 -15.08 5.58
CA GLY A 19 13.41 -14.90 5.16
C GLY A 19 13.85 -13.44 5.03
N MET A 20 12.88 -12.50 4.98
CA MET A 20 13.11 -11.06 4.94
C MET A 20 12.05 -10.33 5.77
N ARG A 21 12.44 -9.28 6.50
CA ARG A 21 11.52 -8.30 7.10
C ARG A 21 11.47 -7.03 6.26
N CYS A 22 10.50 -6.14 6.54
CA CYS A 22 10.43 -4.85 5.88
C CYS A 22 11.69 -4.00 6.06
N GLU A 23 12.36 -4.11 7.21
CA GLU A 23 13.66 -3.48 7.45
C GLU A 23 14.76 -4.04 6.56
N ASP A 24 14.77 -5.36 6.34
CA ASP A 24 15.78 -6.00 5.52
C ASP A 24 15.58 -5.65 4.04
N PHE A 25 14.32 -5.47 3.59
CA PHE A 25 14.01 -4.92 2.26
C PHE A 25 14.51 -3.48 2.06
N ASN A 26 14.46 -2.63 3.10
CA ASN A 26 15.04 -1.28 3.03
C ASN A 26 16.57 -1.32 2.85
N GLU A 27 17.25 -2.24 3.52
CA GLU A 27 18.70 -2.41 3.35
C GLU A 27 19.03 -2.93 1.96
N GLU A 28 18.28 -3.91 1.44
CA GLU A 28 18.41 -4.38 0.06
C GLU A 28 18.21 -3.26 -0.97
N ALA A 29 17.18 -2.42 -0.79
CA ALA A 29 16.90 -1.28 -1.65
C ALA A 29 18.06 -0.27 -1.69
N TYR A 30 18.71 -0.04 -0.53
CA TYR A 30 19.92 0.77 -0.45
C TYR A 30 21.08 0.12 -1.22
N GLU A 31 21.33 -1.18 -1.00
CA GLU A 31 22.45 -1.90 -1.59
C GLU A 31 22.40 -1.93 -3.12
N ILE A 32 21.20 -2.04 -3.70
CA ILE A 32 21.00 -2.04 -5.16
C ILE A 32 20.82 -0.63 -5.75
N GLY A 33 20.86 0.42 -4.92
CA GLY A 33 20.86 1.81 -5.36
C GLY A 33 19.51 2.36 -5.83
N LEU A 34 18.41 2.00 -5.15
CA LEU A 34 17.09 2.57 -5.44
C LEU A 34 16.93 4.00 -4.91
N ASP A 35 16.12 4.80 -5.60
CA ASP A 35 15.72 6.14 -5.18
C ASP A 35 14.46 6.13 -4.29
N ASP A 36 13.69 5.04 -4.35
CA ASP A 36 12.37 4.93 -3.73
C ASP A 36 11.97 3.49 -3.40
N VAL A 37 11.18 3.33 -2.33
CA VAL A 37 10.59 2.05 -1.93
C VAL A 37 9.09 2.18 -1.71
N LYS A 38 8.37 1.08 -1.96
CA LYS A 38 6.91 1.02 -1.81
C LYS A 38 6.49 -0.15 -0.94
N PHE A 39 5.68 0.12 0.09
CA PHE A 39 5.14 -0.93 0.97
C PHE A 39 3.64 -1.12 0.71
N PRO A 40 3.20 -2.29 0.22
CA PRO A 40 1.79 -2.62 0.36
C PRO A 40 1.49 -2.74 1.86
N LEU A 41 0.59 -1.92 2.40
CA LEU A 41 0.43 -1.71 3.84
C LEU A 41 0.07 -2.98 4.61
N TYR A 42 -0.57 -3.94 3.94
CA TYR A 42 -0.91 -5.25 4.50
C TYR A 42 0.28 -6.20 4.69
N TRP A 43 1.48 -5.81 4.25
CA TRP A 43 2.75 -6.52 4.52
C TRP A 43 3.46 -5.97 5.75
N LEU A 44 3.09 -4.79 6.23
CA LEU A 44 3.66 -4.25 7.45
C LEU A 44 3.17 -5.11 8.62
N PRO A 45 4.07 -5.57 9.51
CA PRO A 45 3.72 -6.48 10.60
C PRO A 45 2.81 -5.83 11.65
N THR A 46 2.72 -4.49 11.65
CA THR A 46 1.87 -3.72 12.56
C THR A 46 1.53 -2.37 11.96
N LYS A 47 0.44 -1.77 12.46
CA LYS A 47 0.02 -0.40 12.15
C LYS A 47 0.46 0.60 13.22
N ASP A 48 1.24 0.15 14.22
CA ASP A 48 1.75 1.01 15.30
C ASP A 48 2.57 2.18 14.72
N PRO A 49 2.19 3.45 14.99
CA PRO A 49 2.93 4.63 14.54
C PRO A 49 4.42 4.60 14.89
N SER A 50 4.81 3.95 15.98
CA SER A 50 6.21 3.79 16.40
C SER A 50 6.99 2.94 15.40
N TYR A 51 6.38 1.86 14.88
CA TYR A 51 6.95 0.99 13.87
C TYR A 51 6.98 1.68 12.50
N LEU A 52 5.89 2.33 12.09
CA LEU A 52 5.85 3.12 10.85
C LEU A 52 6.93 4.21 10.86
N GLY A 53 7.07 4.90 11.99
CA GLY A 53 8.13 5.88 12.22
C GLY A 53 9.54 5.29 12.13
N LYS A 54 9.74 4.01 12.52
CA LYS A 54 11.02 3.31 12.35
C LYS A 54 11.32 3.07 10.87
N ILE A 55 10.37 2.55 10.09
CA ILE A 55 10.53 2.32 8.64
C ILE A 55 10.83 3.61 7.90
N LYS A 56 10.07 4.68 8.20
CA LYS A 56 10.34 6.03 7.68
C LYS A 56 11.76 6.51 8.00
N ARG A 57 12.19 6.36 9.26
CA ARG A 57 13.55 6.78 9.68
C ARG A 57 14.64 6.00 8.95
N LEU A 58 14.48 4.68 8.77
CA LEU A 58 15.44 3.86 8.02
C LEU A 58 15.58 4.37 6.59
N SER A 59 14.47 4.58 5.90
CA SER A 59 14.46 5.10 4.52
C SER A 59 15.14 6.46 4.42
N LEU A 60 14.82 7.37 5.35
CA LEU A 60 15.45 8.69 5.44
C LEU A 60 16.98 8.59 5.66
N TYR A 61 17.44 7.70 6.54
CA TYR A 61 18.88 7.51 6.79
C TYR A 61 19.63 6.95 5.58
N ARG A 62 18.95 6.20 4.72
CA ARG A 62 19.50 5.65 3.47
C ARG A 62 19.35 6.58 2.27
N GLY A 63 18.61 7.67 2.41
CA GLY A 63 18.52 8.73 1.42
C GLY A 63 17.50 8.49 0.30
N PHE A 64 16.61 7.51 0.45
CA PHE A 64 15.52 7.25 -0.49
C PHE A 64 14.14 7.59 0.09
N SER A 65 13.17 7.84 -0.78
CA SER A 65 11.78 8.13 -0.39
C SER A 65 10.94 6.85 -0.22
N ILE A 66 9.81 6.98 0.46
CA ILE A 66 8.73 6.00 0.43
C ILE A 66 7.62 6.59 -0.44
N SER A 67 7.15 5.83 -1.43
CA SER A 67 6.04 6.29 -2.27
C SER A 67 5.09 5.19 -2.73
N GLU A 68 3.85 5.61 -2.99
CA GLU A 68 2.77 4.81 -3.53
C GLU A 68 2.38 3.56 -2.70
N ASP A 69 2.39 3.67 -1.38
CA ASP A 69 1.86 2.65 -0.47
C ASP A 69 0.50 2.15 -0.94
N GLY A 70 0.22 0.87 -0.70
CA GLY A 70 -0.89 0.20 -1.38
C GLY A 70 -1.78 -0.62 -0.46
N LEU A 71 -3.09 -0.53 -0.68
CA LEU A 71 -4.06 -1.47 -0.14
C LEU A 71 -4.63 -2.37 -1.25
N SER A 72 -5.07 -3.57 -0.86
CA SER A 72 -5.86 -4.45 -1.71
C SER A 72 -7.36 -4.24 -1.44
N THR A 73 -7.97 -3.27 -2.12
CA THR A 73 -9.39 -2.91 -1.95
C THR A 73 -10.27 -3.48 -3.07
N ASN A 74 -11.56 -3.64 -2.77
CA ASN A 74 -12.59 -3.94 -3.76
C ASN A 74 -13.85 -3.12 -3.44
N PHE A 75 -14.14 -2.10 -4.26
CA PHE A 75 -15.34 -1.28 -4.12
C PHE A 75 -16.50 -1.78 -4.97
N CYS A 76 -16.31 -2.87 -5.72
CA CYS A 76 -17.30 -3.38 -6.66
C CYS A 76 -18.20 -4.48 -6.06
N SER A 77 -18.17 -4.68 -4.74
CA SER A 77 -19.11 -5.62 -4.10
C SER A 77 -20.54 -5.11 -4.25
N SER A 78 -21.47 -5.98 -4.64
CA SER A 78 -22.92 -5.67 -4.64
C SER A 78 -23.43 -5.34 -3.23
N GLU A 79 -22.80 -5.92 -2.20
CA GLU A 79 -23.10 -5.68 -0.79
C GLU A 79 -22.56 -4.32 -0.32
N VAL A 80 -23.46 -3.42 0.08
CA VAL A 80 -23.13 -2.08 0.60
C VAL A 80 -22.21 -2.15 1.83
N SER A 81 -22.40 -3.15 2.69
CA SER A 81 -21.60 -3.36 3.89
C SER A 81 -20.13 -3.65 3.56
N GLU A 82 -19.86 -4.43 2.52
CA GLU A 82 -18.50 -4.73 2.06
C GLU A 82 -17.84 -3.51 1.44
N ARG A 83 -18.57 -2.71 0.66
CA ARG A 83 -18.06 -1.42 0.15
C ARG A 83 -17.69 -0.48 1.29
N LYS A 84 -18.53 -0.39 2.34
CA LYS A 84 -18.22 0.39 3.55
C LYS A 84 -16.96 -0.09 4.25
N LYS A 85 -16.74 -1.41 4.38
CA LYS A 85 -15.49 -1.96 4.94
C LYS A 85 -14.27 -1.55 4.12
N ALA A 86 -14.37 -1.57 2.79
CA ALA A 86 -13.29 -1.11 1.92
C ALA A 86 -12.97 0.38 2.15
N ILE A 87 -13.99 1.23 2.30
CA ILE A 87 -13.82 2.66 2.61
C ILE A 87 -13.12 2.87 3.96
N GLU A 88 -13.53 2.15 5.01
CA GLU A 88 -12.87 2.25 6.32
C GLU A 88 -11.41 1.76 6.27
N ALA A 89 -11.12 0.71 5.50
CA ALA A 89 -9.75 0.26 5.27
C ALA A 89 -8.90 1.33 4.56
N VAL A 90 -9.47 2.09 3.61
CA VAL A 90 -8.79 3.24 2.98
C VAL A 90 -8.49 4.32 4.00
N LYS A 91 -9.45 4.69 4.86
CA LYS A 91 -9.24 5.71 5.89
C LYS A 91 -8.09 5.35 6.84
N GLU A 92 -8.07 4.10 7.32
CA GLU A 92 -6.97 3.60 8.14
C GLU A 92 -5.64 3.58 7.36
N GLY A 93 -5.68 3.17 6.09
CA GLY A 93 -4.51 3.25 5.22
C GLY A 93 -3.97 4.66 5.04
N LEU A 94 -4.84 5.68 4.96
CA LEU A 94 -4.45 7.08 4.85
C LEU A 94 -3.72 7.55 6.12
N GLU A 95 -4.14 7.11 7.31
CA GLU A 95 -3.44 7.38 8.56
C GLU A 95 -2.03 6.78 8.53
N MET A 96 -1.90 5.51 8.11
CA MET A 96 -0.59 4.86 7.97
C MET A 96 0.31 5.55 6.94
N THR A 97 -0.26 5.93 5.79
CA THR A 97 0.43 6.65 4.69
C THR A 97 0.96 7.99 5.19
N CYS A 98 0.16 8.73 5.97
CA CYS A 98 0.57 9.97 6.62
C CYS A 98 1.76 9.76 7.57
N GLU A 99 1.73 8.70 8.38
CA GLU A 99 2.81 8.36 9.29
C GLU A 99 4.11 7.98 8.57
N LEU A 100 4.01 7.27 7.44
CA LEU A 100 5.13 6.92 6.58
C LEU A 100 5.69 8.11 5.79
N ARG A 101 4.95 9.22 5.72
CA ARG A 101 5.24 10.42 4.88
C ARG A 101 5.22 10.11 3.39
N ASP A 102 4.42 9.12 3.00
CA ASP A 102 4.17 8.83 1.61
C ASP A 102 3.20 9.88 1.03
N PRO A 103 3.50 10.47 -0.16
CA PRO A 103 2.63 11.46 -0.78
C PRO A 103 1.26 10.91 -1.24
N CYS A 104 1.10 9.59 -1.46
CA CYS A 104 -0.16 9.04 -1.95
C CYS A 104 -0.42 7.60 -1.51
N LEU A 105 -1.68 7.29 -1.25
CA LEU A 105 -2.17 5.93 -1.04
C LEU A 105 -2.78 5.41 -2.34
N ARG A 106 -2.24 4.32 -2.88
CA ARG A 106 -2.82 3.61 -4.00
C ARG A 106 -3.88 2.62 -3.53
N VAL A 107 -5.07 2.70 -4.12
CA VAL A 107 -6.17 1.75 -3.94
C VAL A 107 -6.45 1.00 -5.24
N PHE A 108 -7.08 -0.18 -5.16
CA PHE A 108 -7.63 -0.87 -6.31
C PHE A 108 -9.14 -0.63 -6.40
N GLY A 109 -9.65 -0.40 -7.61
CA GLY A 109 -11.09 -0.26 -7.85
C GLY A 109 -11.88 -1.51 -7.47
N GLY A 110 -11.34 -2.69 -7.80
CA GLY A 110 -11.99 -3.97 -7.58
C GLY A 110 -12.23 -4.71 -8.89
N TYR A 111 -13.16 -5.67 -8.86
CA TYR A 111 -13.50 -6.51 -10.00
C TYR A 111 -14.99 -6.38 -10.30
N VAL A 112 -15.35 -6.29 -11.58
CA VAL A 112 -16.76 -6.29 -12.00
C VAL A 112 -17.37 -7.66 -11.65
N PRO A 113 -18.40 -7.73 -10.79
CA PRO A 113 -19.05 -9.00 -10.48
C PRO A 113 -19.83 -9.51 -11.71
N GLU A 114 -19.95 -10.83 -11.85
CA GLU A 114 -20.54 -11.47 -13.06
C GLU A 114 -21.95 -10.99 -13.41
N GLU A 115 -22.75 -10.64 -12.39
CA GLU A 115 -24.15 -10.22 -12.53
C GLU A 115 -24.33 -8.72 -12.81
N TYR A 116 -23.24 -7.96 -12.88
CA TYR A 116 -23.28 -6.49 -12.96
C TYR A 116 -22.47 -5.95 -14.13
N SER A 117 -22.84 -4.76 -14.59
CA SER A 117 -22.14 -4.09 -15.67
C SER A 117 -20.88 -3.38 -15.17
N SER A 118 -19.96 -3.05 -16.09
CA SER A 118 -18.83 -2.18 -15.77
C SER A 118 -19.28 -0.78 -15.34
N GLU A 119 -20.44 -0.31 -15.79
CA GLU A 119 -21.00 0.99 -15.40
C GLU A 119 -21.45 0.98 -13.94
N ASP A 120 -22.13 -0.09 -13.50
CA ASP A 120 -22.49 -0.29 -12.09
C ASP A 120 -21.24 -0.28 -11.19
N ALA A 121 -20.21 -1.04 -11.59
CA ALA A 121 -18.94 -1.11 -10.88
C ALA A 121 -18.23 0.25 -10.80
N ILE A 122 -18.17 1.01 -11.90
CA ILE A 122 -17.59 2.36 -11.93
C ILE A 122 -18.38 3.30 -11.00
N ASN A 123 -19.72 3.24 -11.03
CA ASN A 123 -20.57 4.06 -10.16
C ASN A 123 -20.29 3.77 -8.67
N TRP A 124 -20.15 2.49 -8.29
CA TRP A 124 -19.80 2.13 -6.92
C TRP A 124 -18.39 2.58 -6.51
N ILE A 125 -17.40 2.48 -7.40
CA ILE A 125 -16.05 3.00 -7.15
C ILE A 125 -16.10 4.51 -6.92
N VAL A 126 -16.74 5.25 -7.83
CA VAL A 126 -16.88 6.72 -7.74
C VAL A 126 -17.60 7.14 -6.48
N GLU A 127 -18.64 6.42 -6.06
CA GLU A 127 -19.33 6.69 -4.79
C GLU A 127 -18.41 6.45 -3.59
N SER A 128 -17.56 5.42 -3.64
CA SER A 128 -16.71 5.00 -2.52
C SER A 128 -15.49 5.88 -2.30
N ILE A 129 -14.97 6.54 -3.35
CA ILE A 129 -13.72 7.34 -3.29
C ILE A 129 -13.96 8.86 -3.27
N LYS A 130 -15.22 9.30 -3.17
CA LYS A 130 -15.58 10.71 -2.95
C LYS A 130 -15.19 11.19 -1.56
#